data_AF-A0A4D7Z328-F1
#
_entry.id   AF-A0A4D7Z328-F1
#
_cell.length_a   1.000
_cell.length_b   1.000
_cell.length_c   1.000
_cell.angle_alpha   90.00
_cell.angle_beta   90.00
_cell.angle_gamma   90.00
#
_symmetry.space_group_name_H-M   'P 1'
#
loop_
_entity.id
_entity.type
_entity.pdbx_description
1 polymer ?
#
loop_
_entity_poly.entity_id
_entity_poly.type
_entity_poly.pdbx_seq_one_letter_code
_entity_poly.pdbx_strand_id
1 'polypeptide(L)'
;MSEIVLEIDERTMENLMTGPYVFIEEARSPALRKIAYFNKAAFKVYSHLIDEHGCTGFSIEVEDVAENELQDYFSPDFSSIREKGDIVEIGIVGSGAFSEDFDLEVFKKFPNIRKITTHGISFRSRLPELFPKLETWLNLDWKTNKVENLGNGWPDLKNLALHGFSGSLALFEKSPITKLFLISSSIKDIEDVLRFKDLEVLQLVSSKITGDVSRLSELVRLRSLRFEGKNKLDGWDKLASRSVENFEASHYPCKFPRENFPKLENYVINAYRARDPFYEEGGDHDALGDEFAAL
;
A
#
# COMPACT_ATOMS: atom_id res chain seq x y z
N MET A 1 6.45 -15.03 6.97
CA MET A 1 5.25 -15.50 7.70
C MET A 1 5.18 -14.82 9.06
N SER A 2 4.10 -14.10 9.36
CA SER A 2 3.79 -13.56 10.69
C SER A 2 3.13 -14.63 11.56
N GLU A 3 3.12 -14.42 12.87
CA GLU A 3 2.48 -15.29 13.86
C GLU A 3 1.55 -14.45 14.75
N ILE A 4 0.34 -14.94 14.99
CA ILE A 4 -0.60 -14.31 15.93
C ILE A 4 -0.14 -14.66 17.34
N VAL A 5 0.23 -13.64 18.13
CA VAL A 5 0.73 -13.80 19.50
C VAL A 5 -0.33 -13.51 20.56
N LEU A 6 -1.40 -12.83 20.16
CA LEU A 6 -2.58 -12.57 20.98
C LEU A 6 -3.79 -12.40 20.07
N GLU A 7 -4.93 -12.93 20.49
CA GLU A 7 -6.23 -12.68 19.89
C GLU A 7 -7.28 -12.57 21.00
N ILE A 8 -8.08 -11.51 20.96
CA ILE A 8 -9.24 -11.31 21.83
C ILE A 8 -10.42 -11.02 20.91
N ASP A 9 -11.40 -11.92 20.93
CA ASP A 9 -12.64 -11.80 20.17
C ASP A 9 -13.84 -11.88 21.11
N GLU A 10 -14.46 -10.73 21.37
CA GLU A 10 -15.68 -10.60 22.16
C GLU A 10 -16.93 -10.45 21.28
N ARG A 11 -16.79 -10.70 19.98
CA ARG A 11 -17.92 -10.72 19.07
C ARG A 11 -18.73 -11.99 19.31
N THR A 12 -20.03 -11.80 19.37
CA THR A 12 -21.07 -12.81 19.49
C THR A 12 -22.02 -12.66 18.31
N MET A 13 -22.97 -13.59 18.16
CA MET A 13 -24.02 -13.45 17.14
C MET A 13 -24.84 -12.16 17.28
N GLU A 14 -24.90 -11.56 18.47
CA GLU A 14 -25.70 -10.36 18.74
C GLU A 14 -24.96 -9.04 18.45
N ASN A 15 -23.63 -9.06 18.39
CA ASN A 15 -22.77 -7.88 18.19
C ASN A 15 -21.62 -8.16 17.22
N LEU A 16 -21.85 -9.03 16.23
CA LEU A 16 -20.79 -9.52 15.33
C LEU A 16 -19.98 -8.38 14.67
N MET A 17 -20.62 -7.25 14.41
CA MET A 17 -19.95 -6.10 13.75
C MET A 17 -19.40 -5.06 14.73
N THR A 18 -19.89 -5.02 15.97
CA THR A 18 -19.63 -3.95 16.94
C THR A 18 -18.88 -4.42 18.19
N GLY A 19 -18.81 -5.72 18.44
CA GLY A 19 -18.09 -6.32 19.56
C GLY A 19 -16.58 -6.09 19.44
N PRO A 20 -15.85 -5.88 20.55
CA PRO A 20 -14.40 -5.74 20.52
C PRO A 20 -13.71 -6.94 19.85
N TYR A 21 -12.88 -6.65 18.85
CA TYR A 21 -11.97 -7.59 18.24
C TYR A 21 -10.57 -6.97 18.11
N VAL A 22 -9.57 -7.64 18.69
CA VAL A 22 -8.16 -7.27 18.58
C VAL A 22 -7.30 -8.51 18.39
N PHE A 23 -6.29 -8.40 17.56
CA PHE A 23 -5.22 -9.38 17.48
C PHE A 23 -3.86 -8.69 17.32
N ILE A 24 -2.80 -9.36 17.75
CA ILE A 24 -1.43 -8.87 17.62
C ILE A 24 -0.66 -9.86 16.77
N GLU A 25 -0.09 -9.37 15.68
CA GLU A 25 0.82 -10.14 14.84
C GLU A 25 2.27 -9.78 15.12
N GLU A 26 3.12 -10.80 15.14
CA GLU A 26 4.56 -10.64 15.15
C GLU A 26 5.13 -11.03 13.79
N ALA A 27 5.77 -10.06 13.12
CA ALA A 27 6.49 -10.31 11.89
C ALA A 27 7.83 -10.99 12.21
N ARG A 28 8.07 -12.17 11.61
CA ARG A 28 9.39 -12.81 11.58
C ARG A 28 10.34 -12.03 10.65
N SER A 29 10.74 -10.84 11.07
CA SER A 29 11.76 -10.01 10.41
C SER A 29 12.98 -9.86 11.32
N PRO A 30 14.16 -9.48 10.79
CA PRO A 30 15.36 -9.26 11.59
C PRO A 30 15.19 -8.23 12.72
N ALA A 31 14.14 -7.39 12.63
CA ALA A 31 13.84 -6.33 13.58
C ALA A 31 12.62 -6.63 14.49
N LEU A 32 12.12 -7.88 14.55
CA LEU A 32 10.96 -8.35 15.34
C LEU A 32 9.93 -7.24 15.62
N ARG A 33 9.00 -7.05 14.69
CA ARG A 33 7.95 -6.03 14.82
C ARG A 33 6.64 -6.67 15.21
N LYS A 34 6.01 -6.13 16.24
CA LYS A 34 4.63 -6.46 16.61
C LYS A 34 3.71 -5.33 16.18
N ILE A 35 2.62 -5.70 15.52
CA ILE A 35 1.56 -4.78 15.10
C ILE A 35 0.25 -5.25 15.73
N ALA A 36 -0.42 -4.36 16.43
CA ALA A 36 -1.73 -4.61 17.02
C ALA A 36 -2.84 -4.11 16.09
N TYR A 37 -3.81 -4.96 15.79
CA TYR A 37 -4.94 -4.66 14.91
C TYR A 37 -6.21 -4.63 15.73
N PHE A 38 -6.93 -3.53 15.67
CA PHE A 38 -8.14 -3.29 16.46
C PHE A 38 -9.30 -2.98 15.52
N ASN A 39 -10.50 -3.44 15.82
CA ASN A 39 -11.68 -2.69 15.39
C ASN A 39 -11.92 -1.47 16.33
N LYS A 40 -12.84 -0.58 15.94
CA LYS A 40 -13.18 0.64 16.70
C LYS A 40 -13.50 0.35 18.18
N ALA A 41 -14.31 -0.66 18.46
CA ALA A 41 -14.70 -1.03 19.83
C ALA A 41 -13.51 -1.55 20.65
N ALA A 42 -12.67 -2.41 20.06
CA ALA A 42 -11.48 -2.90 20.73
C ALA A 42 -10.46 -1.82 20.98
N PHE A 43 -10.26 -0.85 20.07
CA PHE A 43 -9.29 0.22 20.33
C PHE A 43 -9.63 1.02 21.59
N LYS A 44 -10.93 1.25 21.84
CA LYS A 44 -11.42 1.94 23.04
C LYS A 44 -11.13 1.19 24.33
N VAL A 45 -11.19 -0.15 24.31
CA VAL A 45 -11.05 -0.99 25.50
C VAL A 45 -9.61 -1.48 25.70
N TYR A 46 -8.94 -1.82 24.60
CA TYR A 46 -7.73 -2.63 24.54
C TYR A 46 -6.50 -1.91 23.98
N SER A 47 -6.55 -0.61 23.71
CA SER A 47 -5.37 0.15 23.23
C SER A 47 -4.15 0.09 24.16
N HIS A 48 -4.35 -0.19 25.46
CA HIS A 48 -3.25 -0.42 26.42
C HIS A 48 -2.38 -1.65 26.06
N LEU A 49 -2.92 -2.62 25.32
CA LEU A 49 -2.19 -3.81 24.87
C LEU A 49 -1.01 -3.47 23.93
N ILE A 50 -1.05 -2.29 23.29
CA ILE A 50 0.06 -1.79 22.47
C ILE A 50 1.34 -1.73 23.31
N ASP A 51 1.28 -1.09 24.48
CA ASP A 51 2.43 -0.99 25.38
C ASP A 51 2.74 -2.35 26.04
N GLU A 52 1.73 -3.08 26.51
CA GLU A 52 1.92 -4.34 27.26
C GLU A 52 2.63 -5.42 26.44
N HIS A 53 2.41 -5.44 25.12
CA HIS A 53 3.04 -6.39 24.21
C HIS A 53 4.26 -5.83 23.49
N GLY A 54 4.63 -4.56 23.73
CA GLY A 54 5.74 -3.88 23.07
C GLY A 54 5.52 -3.74 21.56
N CYS A 55 4.32 -3.36 21.15
CA CYS A 55 3.98 -3.17 19.75
C CYS A 55 4.66 -1.91 19.20
N THR A 56 5.31 -2.04 18.05
CA THR A 56 5.94 -0.91 17.34
C THR A 56 5.00 -0.28 16.30
N GLY A 57 3.80 -0.84 16.16
CA GLY A 57 2.78 -0.33 15.26
C GLY A 57 1.38 -0.76 15.69
N PHE A 58 0.38 -0.06 15.18
CA PHE A 58 -1.00 -0.47 15.34
C PHE A 58 -1.85 -0.07 14.12
N SER A 59 -2.95 -0.78 13.91
CA SER A 59 -3.96 -0.42 12.92
C SER A 59 -5.35 -0.42 13.57
N ILE A 60 -6.17 0.57 13.23
CA ILE A 60 -7.56 0.66 13.67
C ILE A 60 -8.45 0.51 12.44
N GLU A 61 -9.23 -0.56 12.41
CA GLU A 61 -10.35 -0.77 11.51
C GLU A 61 -11.58 -0.01 12.04
N VAL A 62 -11.90 1.08 11.37
CA VAL A 62 -12.95 2.03 11.71
C VAL A 62 -14.31 1.63 11.11
N GLU A 63 -14.32 0.70 10.15
CA GLU A 63 -15.55 0.24 9.51
C GLU A 63 -16.50 -0.43 10.51
N ASP A 64 -17.65 0.21 10.69
CA ASP A 64 -18.87 -0.40 11.22
C ASP A 64 -19.66 -0.89 10.00
N VAL A 65 -19.63 -2.20 9.72
CA VAL A 65 -20.39 -2.80 8.59
C VAL A 65 -21.90 -2.84 8.92
N ALA A 66 -22.29 -2.43 10.12
CA ALA A 66 -23.68 -2.33 10.54
C ALA A 66 -24.34 -1.07 9.93
N GLU A 67 -24.96 -1.30 8.77
CA GLU A 67 -26.09 -0.55 8.24
C GLU A 67 -25.77 0.82 7.61
N ASN A 68 -26.54 1.16 6.57
CA ASN A 68 -26.45 2.40 5.79
C ASN A 68 -26.79 3.68 6.59
N GLU A 69 -26.48 3.71 7.88
CA GLU A 69 -26.59 4.91 8.71
C GLU A 69 -25.37 5.81 8.46
N LEU A 70 -25.56 7.12 8.63
CA LEU A 70 -24.49 8.11 8.53
C LEU A 70 -23.28 7.63 9.34
N GLN A 71 -22.14 7.47 8.68
CA GLN A 71 -20.91 7.01 9.31
C GLN A 71 -20.61 7.89 10.53
N ASP A 72 -20.64 7.28 11.71
CA ASP A 72 -20.23 7.93 12.95
C ASP A 72 -18.86 8.57 12.77
N TYR A 73 -18.72 9.81 13.24
CA TYR A 73 -17.42 10.45 13.29
C TYR A 73 -16.42 9.61 14.09
N PHE A 74 -15.18 9.58 13.62
CA PHE A 74 -14.09 8.87 14.27
C PHE A 74 -13.28 9.82 15.16
N SER A 75 -13.20 9.51 16.45
CA SER A 75 -12.46 10.29 17.45
C SER A 75 -11.68 9.34 18.38
N PRO A 76 -10.57 8.74 17.90
CA PRO A 76 -9.79 7.81 18.70
C PRO A 76 -9.11 8.52 19.87
N ASP A 77 -9.13 7.90 21.04
CA ASP A 77 -8.34 8.34 22.20
C ASP A 77 -7.01 7.57 22.27
N PHE A 78 -5.91 8.31 22.17
CA PHE A 78 -4.54 7.79 22.26
C PHE A 78 -3.92 7.97 23.65
N SER A 79 -4.72 8.33 24.67
CA SER A 79 -4.22 8.60 26.03
C SER A 79 -3.62 7.37 26.72
N SER A 80 -4.14 6.17 26.41
CA SER A 80 -3.70 4.88 26.95
C SER A 80 -2.33 4.42 26.46
N ILE A 81 -1.89 4.88 25.28
CA ILE A 81 -0.60 4.52 24.69
C ILE A 81 0.48 5.40 25.31
N ARG A 82 1.35 4.85 26.14
CA ARG A 82 2.40 5.59 26.84
C ARG A 82 3.65 5.71 25.97
N GLU A 83 4.07 4.63 25.33
CA GLU A 83 5.33 4.56 24.58
C GLU A 83 5.17 5.05 23.13
N LYS A 84 4.62 6.26 22.94
CA LYS A 84 4.36 6.83 21.60
C LYS A 84 5.63 7.00 20.74
N GLY A 85 6.80 7.07 21.38
CA GLY A 85 8.10 7.14 20.72
C GLY A 85 8.50 5.83 20.03
N ASP A 86 7.98 4.69 20.47
CA ASP A 86 8.33 3.38 19.92
C ASP A 86 7.47 3.01 18.70
N ILE A 87 6.38 3.74 18.49
CA ILE A 87 5.49 3.55 17.35
C ILE A 87 6.13 4.11 16.08
N VAL A 88 6.27 3.24 15.08
CA VAL A 88 6.79 3.54 13.75
C VAL A 88 5.75 3.35 12.64
N GLU A 89 4.63 2.69 12.93
CA GLU A 89 3.57 2.39 11.97
C GLU A 89 2.17 2.66 12.55
N ILE A 90 1.35 3.41 11.80
CA ILE A 90 -0.07 3.65 12.12
C ILE A 90 -0.95 3.32 10.93
N GLY A 91 -1.90 2.42 11.12
CA GLY A 91 -3.01 2.16 10.20
C GLY A 91 -4.30 2.78 10.71
N ILE A 92 -4.98 3.55 9.86
CA ILE A 92 -6.36 4.00 10.09
C ILE A 92 -7.15 3.58 8.86
N VAL A 93 -7.92 2.50 9.01
CA VAL A 93 -8.51 1.77 7.89
C VAL A 93 -10.02 1.73 8.04
N GLY A 94 -10.76 2.22 7.06
CA GLY A 94 -12.21 2.12 7.05
C GLY A 94 -12.85 3.47 6.73
N SER A 95 -14.12 3.45 6.38
CA SER A 95 -14.80 4.66 5.94
C SER A 95 -15.32 5.50 7.11
N GLY A 96 -15.02 6.80 7.08
CA GLY A 96 -15.48 7.76 8.08
C GLY A 96 -14.77 9.11 7.96
N ALA A 97 -15.31 10.14 8.60
CA ALA A 97 -14.61 11.40 8.82
C ALA A 97 -14.12 11.43 10.27
N PHE A 98 -12.96 12.04 10.51
CA PHE A 98 -12.65 12.51 11.86
C PHE A 98 -13.78 13.46 12.30
N SER A 99 -14.12 13.46 13.60
CA SER A 99 -15.06 14.46 14.12
C SER A 99 -14.56 15.87 13.80
N GLU A 100 -15.48 16.81 13.58
CA GLU A 100 -15.11 18.18 13.17
C GLU A 100 -14.18 18.86 14.17
N ASP A 101 -14.29 18.50 15.45
CA ASP A 101 -13.50 18.95 16.58
C ASP A 101 -12.30 18.05 16.91
N PHE A 102 -12.07 16.99 16.14
CA PHE A 102 -10.95 16.08 16.39
C PHE A 102 -9.61 16.78 16.17
N ASP A 103 -8.77 16.77 17.21
CA ASP A 103 -7.45 17.37 17.17
C ASP A 103 -6.43 16.44 16.48
N LEU A 104 -6.19 16.68 15.19
CA LEU A 104 -5.17 15.97 14.41
C LEU A 104 -3.74 16.19 14.95
N GLU A 105 -3.47 17.19 15.79
CA GLU A 105 -2.14 17.40 16.40
C GLU A 105 -1.73 16.23 17.29
N VAL A 106 -2.68 15.41 17.75
CA VAL A 106 -2.38 14.20 18.52
C VAL A 106 -1.41 13.28 17.79
N PHE A 107 -1.44 13.25 16.45
CA PHE A 107 -0.52 12.43 15.65
C PHE A 107 0.94 12.90 15.75
N LYS A 108 1.20 14.18 16.02
CA LYS A 108 2.57 14.69 16.24
C LYS A 108 3.23 14.15 17.51
N LYS A 109 2.44 13.58 18.43
CA LYS A 109 2.95 12.89 19.63
C LYS A 109 3.60 11.53 19.30
N PHE A 110 3.52 11.06 18.05
CA PHE A 110 4.19 9.87 17.55
C PHE A 110 5.36 10.28 16.62
N PRO A 111 6.55 10.63 17.17
CA PRO A 111 7.60 11.33 16.43
C PRO A 111 8.39 10.45 15.44
N ASN A 112 8.18 9.15 15.48
CA ASN A 112 8.98 8.15 14.75
C ASN A 112 8.17 7.38 13.69
N ILE A 113 6.96 7.85 13.36
CA ILE A 113 6.16 7.26 12.29
C ILE A 113 6.90 7.35 10.96
N ARG A 114 7.09 6.18 10.35
CA ARG A 114 7.70 5.96 9.04
C ARG A 114 6.76 5.30 8.06
N LYS A 115 5.73 4.58 8.56
CA LYS A 115 4.73 3.92 7.73
C LYS A 115 3.33 4.32 8.15
N ILE A 116 2.49 4.64 7.17
CA ILE A 116 1.05 4.81 7.40
C ILE A 116 0.24 4.01 6.40
N THR A 117 -0.88 3.49 6.88
CA THR A 117 -1.95 2.92 6.05
C THR A 117 -3.20 3.76 6.25
N THR A 118 -3.80 4.22 5.16
CA THR A 118 -5.02 5.05 5.18
C THR A 118 -6.06 4.45 4.24
N HIS A 119 -7.25 4.17 4.74
CA HIS A 119 -8.41 3.77 3.92
C HIS A 119 -9.61 4.57 4.42
N GLY A 120 -10.41 5.15 3.52
CA GLY A 120 -11.70 5.73 3.86
C GLY A 120 -11.72 6.97 4.78
N ILE A 121 -10.55 7.43 5.27
CA ILE A 121 -10.39 8.58 6.17
C ILE A 121 -9.41 9.61 5.58
N SER A 122 -9.78 10.89 5.67
CA SER A 122 -9.00 12.01 5.15
C SER A 122 -8.23 12.74 6.25
N PHE A 123 -6.92 12.82 6.10
CA PHE A 123 -6.05 13.72 6.87
C PHE A 123 -5.92 15.11 6.20
N ARG A 124 -6.70 15.35 5.14
CA ARG A 124 -6.73 16.59 4.35
C ARG A 124 -5.31 16.95 3.85
N SER A 125 -4.98 18.23 3.74
CA SER A 125 -3.65 18.70 3.35
C SER A 125 -2.58 18.56 4.43
N ARG A 126 -2.90 17.99 5.60
CA ARG A 126 -2.00 17.95 6.77
C ARG A 126 -1.06 16.75 6.80
N LEU A 127 -1.24 15.79 5.91
CA LEU A 127 -0.45 14.55 5.88
C LEU A 127 1.08 14.78 6.01
N PRO A 128 1.72 15.66 5.22
CA PRO A 128 3.16 15.91 5.37
C PRO A 128 3.57 16.55 6.70
N GLU A 129 2.70 17.40 7.25
CA GLU A 129 2.93 18.07 8.54
C GLU A 129 2.85 17.09 9.71
N LEU A 130 1.90 16.15 9.66
CA LEU A 130 1.66 15.17 10.71
C LEU A 130 2.66 14.02 10.66
N PHE A 131 3.12 13.65 9.46
CA PHE A 131 4.03 12.52 9.23
C PHE A 131 5.23 12.95 8.35
N PRO A 132 6.14 13.80 8.86
CA PRO A 132 7.20 14.39 8.06
C PRO A 132 8.34 13.42 7.67
N LYS A 133 8.48 12.29 8.38
CA LYS A 133 9.52 11.26 8.15
C LYS A 133 8.98 10.03 7.43
N LEU A 134 7.90 10.19 6.67
CA LEU A 134 7.20 9.07 6.07
C LEU A 134 8.07 8.41 4.99
N GLU A 135 8.33 7.12 5.15
CA GLU A 135 9.08 6.27 4.23
C GLU A 135 8.14 5.39 3.39
N THR A 136 6.95 5.09 3.92
CA THR A 136 5.97 4.17 3.31
C THR A 136 4.55 4.68 3.48
N TRP A 137 3.80 4.77 2.37
CA TRP A 137 2.38 5.10 2.40
C TRP A 137 1.55 4.08 1.63
N LEU A 138 0.64 3.42 2.35
CA LEU A 138 -0.41 2.57 1.77
C LEU A 138 -1.73 3.33 1.79
N ASN A 139 -2.10 3.93 0.67
CA ASN A 139 -3.38 4.59 0.50
C ASN A 139 -4.37 3.65 -0.20
N LEU A 140 -5.32 3.11 0.56
CA LEU A 140 -6.30 2.14 0.08
C LEU A 140 -7.58 2.78 -0.47
N ASP A 141 -7.72 4.10 -0.35
CA ASP A 141 -8.76 4.87 -1.03
C ASP A 141 -8.30 6.32 -1.25
N TRP A 142 -7.95 6.63 -2.50
CA TRP A 142 -7.49 7.95 -2.88
C TRP A 142 -8.59 9.01 -2.85
N LYS A 143 -9.86 8.62 -3.06
CA LYS A 143 -10.95 9.59 -3.20
C LYS A 143 -11.19 10.36 -1.90
N THR A 144 -10.89 9.76 -0.77
CA THR A 144 -10.99 10.39 0.56
C THR A 144 -9.77 11.25 0.87
N ASN A 145 -8.58 10.85 0.41
CA ASN A 145 -7.35 11.56 0.76
C ASN A 145 -6.97 12.71 -0.16
N LYS A 146 -7.57 12.83 -1.37
CA LYS A 146 -7.37 13.91 -2.39
C LYS A 146 -6.35 14.98 -1.97
N VAL A 147 -5.08 14.61 -1.98
CA VAL A 147 -4.05 15.50 -1.43
C VAL A 147 -3.79 16.58 -2.46
N GLU A 148 -4.12 17.82 -2.12
CA GLU A 148 -4.01 18.94 -3.05
C GLU A 148 -2.57 19.40 -3.25
N ASN A 149 -1.68 19.13 -2.27
CA ASN A 149 -0.27 19.47 -2.35
C ASN A 149 0.60 18.62 -1.42
N LEU A 150 1.54 17.86 -2.00
CA LEU A 150 2.59 17.17 -1.24
C LEU A 150 3.93 17.89 -1.32
N GLY A 151 4.16 18.77 -2.30
CA GLY A 151 5.42 19.50 -2.47
C GLY A 151 6.66 18.63 -2.31
N ASN A 152 7.59 19.06 -1.44
CA ASN A 152 8.73 18.27 -0.96
C ASN A 152 8.48 17.67 0.44
N GLY A 153 7.21 17.50 0.82
CA GLY A 153 6.79 17.19 2.18
C GLY A 153 7.24 15.81 2.67
N TRP A 154 7.53 14.89 1.74
CA TRP A 154 8.05 13.56 2.05
C TRP A 154 9.34 13.28 1.29
N PRO A 155 10.48 13.78 1.81
CA PRO A 155 11.79 13.57 1.20
C PRO A 155 12.30 12.14 1.35
N ASP A 156 11.70 11.35 2.25
CA ASP A 156 12.13 9.97 2.56
C ASP A 156 11.16 8.90 2.04
N LEU A 157 10.06 9.29 1.37
CA LEU A 157 9.03 8.36 0.89
C LEU A 157 9.57 7.52 -0.27
N LYS A 158 9.80 6.23 0.02
CA LYS A 158 10.35 5.24 -0.91
C LYS A 158 9.31 4.27 -1.44
N ASN A 159 8.33 3.92 -0.60
CA ASN A 159 7.33 2.91 -0.90
C ASN A 159 5.95 3.56 -0.93
N LEU A 160 5.30 3.51 -2.09
CA LEU A 160 4.02 4.16 -2.32
C LEU A 160 3.05 3.20 -2.97
N ALA A 161 1.96 2.93 -2.28
CA ALA A 161 0.83 2.17 -2.81
C ALA A 161 -0.41 3.04 -2.83
N LEU A 162 -1.04 3.17 -3.99
CA LEU A 162 -2.22 3.99 -4.20
C LEU A 162 -3.33 3.17 -4.83
N HIS A 163 -4.48 3.14 -4.16
CA HIS A 163 -5.69 2.49 -4.65
C HIS A 163 -6.73 3.54 -5.08
N GLY A 164 -7.24 3.41 -6.30
CA GLY A 164 -8.22 4.35 -6.84
C GLY A 164 -7.65 5.73 -7.17
N PHE A 165 -6.33 5.88 -7.27
CA PHE A 165 -5.68 7.16 -7.58
C PHE A 165 -6.16 7.69 -8.93
N SER A 166 -6.43 8.99 -9.01
CA SER A 166 -6.76 9.65 -10.27
C SER A 166 -6.10 11.02 -10.28
N GLY A 167 -5.09 11.19 -11.13
CA GLY A 167 -4.29 12.41 -11.16
C GLY A 167 -2.95 12.21 -11.84
N SER A 168 -1.99 13.08 -11.53
CA SER A 168 -0.60 12.97 -11.97
C SER A 168 0.33 12.64 -10.81
N LEU A 169 1.27 11.74 -11.07
CA LEU A 169 2.36 11.34 -10.18
C LEU A 169 3.40 12.47 -9.98
N ALA A 170 3.30 13.59 -10.72
CA ALA A 170 4.09 14.79 -10.47
C ALA A 170 3.98 15.28 -9.02
N LEU A 171 2.87 14.96 -8.33
CA LEU A 171 2.68 15.21 -6.91
C LEU A 171 3.78 14.60 -6.02
N PHE A 172 4.40 13.50 -6.46
CA PHE A 172 5.44 12.76 -5.73
C PHE A 172 6.82 12.90 -6.38
N GLU A 173 7.00 13.74 -7.40
CA GLU A 173 8.24 13.80 -8.21
C GLU A 173 9.51 14.06 -7.39
N LYS A 174 9.36 14.64 -6.21
CA LYS A 174 10.48 15.00 -5.31
C LYS A 174 10.75 13.94 -4.24
N SER A 175 9.93 12.90 -4.19
CA SER A 175 10.09 11.75 -3.30
C SER A 175 10.97 10.69 -3.98
N PRO A 176 11.88 10.03 -3.23
CA PRO A 176 12.80 9.01 -3.74
C PRO A 176 12.08 7.65 -3.90
N ILE A 177 10.99 7.62 -4.67
CA ILE A 177 10.15 6.42 -4.84
C ILE A 177 10.95 5.31 -5.52
N THR A 178 11.15 4.20 -4.80
CA THR A 178 11.77 2.97 -5.28
C THR A 178 10.75 1.86 -5.51
N LYS A 179 9.59 1.91 -4.83
CA LYS A 179 8.48 0.97 -5.03
C LYS A 179 7.17 1.72 -5.27
N LEU A 180 6.52 1.47 -6.40
CA LEU A 180 5.27 2.12 -6.79
C LEU A 180 4.20 1.10 -7.16
N PHE A 181 3.16 1.00 -6.36
CA PHE A 181 2.03 0.10 -6.60
C PHE A 181 0.77 0.94 -6.90
N LEU A 182 0.22 0.78 -8.09
CA LEU A 182 -1.01 1.44 -8.53
C LEU A 182 -2.10 0.40 -8.73
N ILE A 183 -3.11 0.45 -7.87
CA ILE A 183 -4.23 -0.50 -7.87
C ILE A 183 -5.49 0.28 -8.26
N SER A 184 -6.27 -0.24 -9.21
CA SER A 184 -7.53 0.37 -9.67
C SER A 184 -7.40 1.87 -9.98
N SER A 185 -6.21 2.31 -10.40
CA SER A 185 -5.84 3.72 -10.51
C SER A 185 -5.95 4.19 -11.96
N SER A 186 -6.06 5.50 -12.16
CA SER A 186 -6.21 6.15 -13.45
C SER A 186 -5.14 7.23 -13.59
N ILE A 187 -4.07 6.90 -14.29
CA ILE A 187 -3.03 7.85 -14.68
C ILE A 187 -3.05 8.02 -16.19
N LYS A 188 -2.79 9.24 -16.66
CA LYS A 188 -2.99 9.57 -18.08
C LYS A 188 -2.06 8.76 -18.99
N ASP A 189 -0.81 8.59 -18.60
CA ASP A 189 0.21 7.99 -19.46
C ASP A 189 1.30 7.27 -18.63
N ILE A 190 1.86 6.20 -19.17
CA ILE A 190 3.00 5.47 -18.60
C ILE A 190 4.23 6.37 -18.41
N GLU A 191 4.38 7.44 -19.20
CA GLU A 191 5.45 8.42 -19.01
C GLU A 191 5.44 9.07 -17.62
N ASP A 192 4.29 9.13 -16.95
CA ASP A 192 4.20 9.70 -15.60
C ASP A 192 4.96 8.87 -14.55
N VAL A 193 5.13 7.56 -14.79
CA VAL A 193 5.94 6.66 -13.96
C VAL A 193 7.44 6.92 -14.15
N LEU A 194 7.86 7.39 -15.34
CA LEU A 194 9.26 7.62 -15.68
C LEU A 194 9.89 8.78 -14.89
N ARG A 195 9.11 9.52 -14.10
CA ARG A 195 9.60 10.52 -13.14
C ARG A 195 10.47 9.90 -12.05
N PHE A 196 10.17 8.66 -11.65
CA PHE A 196 10.89 7.96 -10.60
C PHE A 196 12.08 7.22 -11.18
N LYS A 197 13.19 7.93 -11.40
CA LYS A 197 14.40 7.36 -12.04
C LYS A 197 15.07 6.24 -11.23
N ASP A 198 14.80 6.21 -9.93
CA ASP A 198 15.31 5.20 -9.01
C ASP A 198 14.32 4.05 -8.76
N LEU A 199 13.23 3.96 -9.54
CA LEU A 199 12.21 2.93 -9.36
C LEU A 199 12.77 1.53 -9.59
N GLU A 200 12.59 0.65 -8.60
CA GLU A 200 13.04 -0.73 -8.58
C GLU A 200 11.88 -1.71 -8.78
N VAL A 201 10.71 -1.39 -8.21
CA VAL A 201 9.51 -2.24 -8.28
C VAL A 201 8.31 -1.42 -8.77
N LEU A 202 7.67 -1.89 -9.83
CA LEU A 202 6.44 -1.31 -10.37
C LEU A 202 5.35 -2.37 -10.46
N GLN A 203 4.19 -2.06 -9.87
CA GLN A 203 3.00 -2.89 -9.98
C GLN A 203 1.81 -2.05 -10.45
N LEU A 204 1.19 -2.48 -11.54
CA LEU A 204 -0.02 -1.88 -12.10
C LEU A 204 -1.14 -2.93 -12.12
N VAL A 205 -2.08 -2.82 -11.18
CA VAL A 205 -3.20 -3.75 -11.05
C VAL A 205 -4.50 -3.07 -11.42
N SER A 206 -5.21 -3.62 -12.39
CA SER A 206 -6.53 -3.15 -12.85
C SER A 206 -6.57 -1.63 -13.09
N SER A 207 -5.47 -1.07 -13.57
CA SER A 207 -5.32 0.37 -13.74
C SER A 207 -5.72 0.81 -15.15
N LYS A 208 -6.15 2.06 -15.27
CA LYS A 208 -6.44 2.74 -16.53
C LYS A 208 -5.26 3.63 -16.86
N ILE A 209 -4.35 3.08 -17.65
CA ILE A 209 -3.14 3.73 -18.11
C ILE A 209 -2.99 3.49 -19.61
N THR A 210 -2.51 4.51 -20.33
CA THR A 210 -2.19 4.44 -21.76
C THR A 210 -0.72 4.72 -22.01
N GLY A 211 -0.28 4.56 -23.25
CA GLY A 211 1.08 4.87 -23.69
C GLY A 211 1.92 3.63 -23.97
N ASP A 212 3.14 3.89 -24.41
CA ASP A 212 4.09 2.88 -24.89
C ASP A 212 4.86 2.27 -23.73
N VAL A 213 4.56 1.00 -23.42
CA VAL A 213 5.20 0.29 -22.31
C VAL A 213 6.71 0.11 -22.53
N SER A 214 7.20 0.14 -23.78
CA SER A 214 8.63 0.03 -24.08
C SER A 214 9.46 1.17 -23.48
N ARG A 215 8.83 2.30 -23.16
CA ARG A 215 9.46 3.43 -22.46
C ARG A 215 9.95 3.04 -21.05
N LEU A 216 9.40 2.00 -20.43
CA LEU A 216 9.90 1.48 -19.14
C LEU A 216 11.34 0.95 -19.23
N SER A 217 11.86 0.68 -20.43
CA SER A 217 13.28 0.35 -20.64
C SER A 217 14.24 1.47 -20.19
N GLU A 218 13.76 2.70 -20.02
CA GLU A 218 14.52 3.83 -19.48
C GLU A 218 14.78 3.71 -17.96
N LEU A 219 14.00 2.89 -17.24
CA LEU A 219 14.14 2.68 -15.81
C LEU A 219 15.21 1.61 -15.54
N VAL A 220 16.47 2.01 -15.59
CA VAL A 220 17.63 1.11 -15.50
C VAL A 220 17.80 0.39 -14.16
N ARG A 221 17.05 0.81 -13.12
CA ARG A 221 17.02 0.15 -11.80
C ARG A 221 15.80 -0.75 -11.61
N LEU A 222 14.86 -0.76 -12.56
CA LEU A 222 13.64 -1.54 -12.46
C LEU A 222 14.00 -3.03 -12.54
N ARG A 223 13.80 -3.74 -11.43
CA ARG A 223 14.07 -5.17 -11.29
C ARG A 223 12.80 -6.02 -11.32
N SER A 224 11.66 -5.43 -10.95
CA SER A 224 10.41 -6.17 -10.78
C SER A 224 9.24 -5.41 -11.37
N LEU A 225 8.49 -6.07 -12.26
CA LEU A 225 7.43 -5.45 -13.04
C LEU A 225 6.19 -6.34 -13.10
N ARG A 226 5.05 -5.81 -12.65
CA ARG A 226 3.75 -6.51 -12.69
C ARG A 226 2.68 -5.70 -13.40
N PHE A 227 1.99 -6.34 -14.35
CA PHE A 227 0.80 -5.83 -15.03
C PHE A 227 -0.37 -6.79 -14.85
N GLU A 228 -1.29 -6.44 -13.98
CA GLU A 228 -2.51 -7.22 -13.80
C GLU A 228 -3.71 -6.48 -14.39
N GLY A 229 -4.54 -7.21 -15.13
CA GLY A 229 -5.76 -6.69 -15.72
C GLY A 229 -5.55 -6.01 -17.08
N LYS A 230 -6.66 -5.52 -17.64
CA LYS A 230 -6.73 -4.91 -18.99
C LYS A 230 -6.25 -3.46 -18.97
N ASN A 231 -4.94 -3.27 -18.91
CA ASN A 231 -4.31 -1.96 -19.14
C ASN A 231 -4.41 -1.58 -20.63
N LYS A 232 -4.50 -0.29 -20.96
CA LYS A 232 -4.60 0.21 -22.34
C LYS A 232 -3.22 0.61 -22.89
N LEU A 233 -2.21 -0.19 -22.60
CA LEU A 233 -0.82 0.02 -22.99
C LEU A 233 -0.55 -0.55 -24.38
N ASP A 234 0.33 0.10 -25.15
CA ASP A 234 0.86 -0.39 -26.42
C ASP A 234 2.38 -0.65 -26.32
N GLY A 235 3.03 -1.04 -27.43
CA GLY A 235 4.48 -1.25 -27.48
C GLY A 235 5.00 -2.53 -26.82
N TRP A 236 4.13 -3.49 -26.50
CA TRP A 236 4.47 -4.75 -25.85
C TRP A 236 5.49 -5.61 -26.60
N ASP A 237 5.51 -5.54 -27.94
CA ASP A 237 6.46 -6.23 -28.80
C ASP A 237 7.88 -5.65 -28.71
N LYS A 238 8.01 -4.40 -28.23
CA LYS A 238 9.27 -3.68 -28.07
C LYS A 238 9.72 -3.57 -26.62
N LEU A 239 8.96 -4.11 -25.68
CA LEU A 239 9.34 -4.08 -24.28
C LEU A 239 10.65 -4.84 -24.08
N ALA A 240 11.59 -4.18 -23.42
CA ALA A 240 12.92 -4.71 -23.14
C ALA A 240 13.42 -4.15 -21.82
N SER A 241 14.21 -4.92 -21.09
CA SER A 241 14.87 -4.43 -19.89
C SER A 241 16.16 -5.19 -19.62
N ARG A 242 17.23 -4.45 -19.30
CA ARG A 242 18.52 -5.03 -18.90
C ARG A 242 18.61 -5.36 -17.41
N SER A 243 17.61 -4.94 -16.63
CA SER A 243 17.61 -5.02 -15.17
C SER A 243 16.47 -5.86 -14.60
N VAL A 244 15.38 -6.07 -15.34
CA VAL A 244 14.22 -6.85 -14.85
C VAL A 244 14.60 -8.31 -14.64
N GLU A 245 14.40 -8.76 -13.42
CA GLU A 245 14.60 -10.10 -12.89
C GLU A 245 13.26 -10.81 -12.66
N ASN A 246 12.21 -10.04 -12.33
CA ASN A 246 10.88 -10.54 -12.00
C ASN A 246 9.80 -9.89 -12.89
N PHE A 247 9.00 -10.70 -13.61
CA PHE A 247 7.99 -10.18 -14.52
C PHE A 247 6.66 -10.94 -14.44
N GLU A 248 5.57 -10.23 -14.17
CA GLU A 248 4.22 -10.81 -14.24
C GLU A 248 3.30 -9.99 -15.13
N ALA A 249 2.57 -10.65 -16.03
CA ALA A 249 1.51 -10.00 -16.78
C ALA A 249 0.32 -10.92 -17.03
N SER A 250 -0.91 -10.53 -16.66
CA SER A 250 -2.09 -11.38 -16.88
C SER A 250 -2.81 -11.17 -18.23
N HIS A 251 -2.42 -10.13 -18.98
CA HIS A 251 -3.08 -9.67 -20.20
C HIS A 251 -2.07 -9.23 -21.29
N TYR A 252 -0.95 -9.95 -21.42
CA TYR A 252 0.07 -9.68 -22.42
C TYR A 252 -0.46 -9.99 -23.84
N PRO A 253 -0.45 -9.03 -24.78
CA PRO A 253 -1.21 -9.15 -26.03
C PRO A 253 -0.45 -9.81 -27.20
N CYS A 254 0.80 -10.19 -27.01
CA CYS A 254 1.65 -10.81 -28.03
C CYS A 254 2.58 -11.85 -27.41
N LYS A 255 3.43 -12.49 -28.23
CA LYS A 255 4.46 -13.40 -27.72
C LYS A 255 5.43 -12.60 -26.83
N PHE A 256 5.70 -13.12 -25.63
CA PHE A 256 6.64 -12.48 -24.71
C PHE A 256 8.06 -12.49 -25.29
N PRO A 257 8.73 -11.33 -25.44
CA PRO A 257 10.04 -11.24 -26.09
C PRO A 257 11.15 -11.53 -25.08
N ARG A 258 11.23 -12.78 -24.61
CA ARG A 258 12.15 -13.20 -23.53
C ARG A 258 13.60 -12.83 -23.78
N GLU A 259 14.06 -12.87 -25.02
CA GLU A 259 15.41 -12.48 -25.43
C GLU A 259 15.77 -11.02 -25.10
N ASN A 260 14.77 -10.16 -24.90
CA ASN A 260 14.95 -8.77 -24.51
C ASN A 260 15.19 -8.56 -23.01
N PHE A 261 15.15 -9.63 -22.20
CA PHE A 261 15.29 -9.62 -20.75
C PHE A 261 16.42 -10.55 -20.28
N PRO A 262 17.70 -10.14 -20.45
CA PRO A 262 18.85 -11.00 -20.17
C PRO A 262 19.01 -11.40 -18.69
N LYS A 263 18.31 -10.73 -17.77
CA LYS A 263 18.34 -11.00 -16.33
C LYS A 263 17.07 -11.68 -15.80
N LEU A 264 16.12 -12.01 -16.66
CA LEU A 264 14.84 -12.55 -16.20
C LEU A 264 15.04 -13.91 -15.51
N GLU A 265 14.62 -13.99 -14.26
CA GLU A 265 14.68 -15.20 -13.42
C GLU A 265 13.30 -15.79 -13.23
N ASN A 266 12.34 -14.97 -12.77
CA ASN A 266 11.00 -15.42 -12.39
C ASN A 266 9.96 -14.68 -13.21
N TYR A 267 9.06 -15.41 -13.87
CA TYR A 267 8.04 -14.79 -14.68
C TYR A 267 6.78 -15.62 -14.89
N VAL A 268 5.66 -14.91 -15.02
CA VAL A 268 4.34 -15.49 -15.29
C VAL A 268 3.58 -14.61 -16.28
N ILE A 269 3.22 -15.17 -17.43
CA ILE A 269 2.50 -14.52 -18.52
C ILE A 269 1.16 -15.23 -18.73
N ASN A 270 0.06 -14.47 -18.69
CA ASN A 270 -1.29 -14.89 -19.02
C ASN A 270 -1.82 -16.15 -18.26
N ALA A 271 -1.28 -16.47 -17.08
CA ALA A 271 -1.63 -17.68 -16.30
C ALA A 271 -3.14 -17.84 -16.00
N TYR A 272 -3.86 -16.74 -15.84
CA TYR A 272 -5.31 -16.77 -15.54
C TYR A 272 -6.18 -17.16 -16.75
N ARG A 273 -5.57 -17.51 -17.89
CA ARG A 273 -6.26 -17.87 -19.12
C ARG A 273 -5.73 -19.22 -19.61
N ALA A 274 -6.39 -20.29 -19.18
CA ALA A 274 -6.01 -21.69 -19.43
C ALA A 274 -5.81 -22.10 -20.91
N ARG A 275 -6.13 -21.23 -21.88
CA ARG A 275 -5.96 -21.48 -23.33
C ARG A 275 -5.36 -20.27 -24.05
N ASP A 276 -4.73 -19.34 -23.35
CA ASP A 276 -4.10 -18.19 -23.99
C ASP A 276 -2.87 -18.64 -24.78
N PRO A 277 -2.76 -18.29 -26.07
CA PRO A 277 -1.66 -18.73 -26.92
C PRO A 277 -0.31 -18.12 -26.53
N PHE A 278 -0.30 -17.09 -25.67
CA PHE A 278 0.90 -16.43 -25.18
C PHE A 278 1.20 -16.76 -23.71
N TYR A 279 0.52 -17.75 -23.14
CA TYR A 279 0.86 -18.25 -21.81
C TYR A 279 2.31 -18.75 -21.78
N GLU A 280 3.07 -18.27 -20.80
CA GLU A 280 4.46 -18.66 -20.55
C GLU A 280 4.77 -18.43 -19.07
N GLU A 281 5.53 -19.32 -18.45
CA GLU A 281 6.01 -19.14 -17.07
C GLU A 281 7.40 -19.75 -16.90
N GLY A 282 8.11 -19.33 -15.86
CA GLY A 282 9.38 -19.91 -15.47
C GLY A 282 9.94 -19.30 -14.20
N GLY A 283 10.84 -20.04 -13.54
CA GLY A 283 11.45 -19.62 -12.28
C GLY A 283 10.65 -20.03 -11.04
N ASP A 284 10.79 -19.26 -9.96
CA ASP A 284 10.15 -19.46 -8.66
C ASP A 284 8.96 -18.49 -8.49
N HIS A 285 7.76 -19.07 -8.39
CA HIS A 285 6.52 -18.30 -8.24
C HIS A 285 6.35 -17.71 -6.84
N ASP A 286 6.90 -18.36 -5.82
CA ASP A 286 6.84 -17.86 -4.45
C ASP A 286 7.73 -16.63 -4.31
N ALA A 287 8.93 -16.67 -4.90
CA ALA A 287 9.83 -15.52 -4.97
C ALA A 287 9.19 -14.32 -5.72
N LEU A 288 8.44 -14.60 -6.79
CA LEU A 288 7.67 -13.58 -7.52
C LEU A 288 6.59 -12.95 -6.63
N GLY A 289 5.87 -13.78 -5.87
CA GLY A 289 4.85 -13.33 -4.92
C GLY A 289 5.41 -12.45 -3.81
N ASP A 290 6.53 -12.84 -3.20
CA ASP A 290 7.19 -12.12 -2.11
C ASP A 290 7.65 -10.72 -2.53
N GLU A 291 8.21 -10.59 -3.74
CA GLU A 291 8.72 -9.32 -4.27
C GLU A 291 7.60 -8.28 -4.46
N PHE A 292 6.41 -8.72 -4.86
CA PHE A 292 5.23 -7.85 -5.02
C PHE A 292 4.39 -7.71 -3.74
N ALA A 293 4.67 -8.47 -2.68
CA ALA A 293 4.02 -8.33 -1.37
C ALA A 293 4.73 -7.31 -0.45
N ALA A 294 6.00 -7.01 -0.69
CA ALA A 294 6.84 -6.22 0.21
C ALA A 294 6.74 -4.71 -0.02
N LEU A 295 5.80 -4.02 0.66
CA LEU A 295 5.79 -2.56 0.84
C LEU A 295 6.40 -2.12 2.17
#